data_AF-A0A084GJL5-F1
#
_entry.id   AF-A0A084GJL5-F1
#
_cell.length_a   1.000
_cell.length_b   1.000
_cell.length_c   1.000
_cell.angle_alpha   90.00
_cell.angle_beta   90.00
_cell.angle_gamma   90.00
#
_symmetry.space_group_name_H-M   'P 1'
#
loop_
_entity.id
_entity.type
_entity.pdbx_description
1 polymer ?
#
loop_
_entity_poly.entity_id
_entity_poly.type
_entity_poly.pdbx_seq_one_letter_code
_entity_poly.pdbx_strand_id
1 'polypeptide(L)'
;MPMCHIYGQRMWHDNSFLIANKAALMELREAIDVALKHKEAKLGLSPADGEGYDLYIKCVEDDYNWEELQMPYHDRDCYVPDEKEERSPFDVFNHYKNHIKK
;
A
#
# COMPACT_ATOMS: atom_id res chain seq x y z
N MET A 1 -3.50 3.32 20.62
CA MET A 1 -2.51 3.33 19.54
C MET A 1 -3.05 2.46 18.40
N PRO A 2 -3.09 2.95 17.15
CA PRO A 2 -3.45 2.13 16.00
C PRO A 2 -2.41 1.01 15.85
N MET A 3 -2.86 -0.25 15.75
CA MET A 3 -1.99 -1.39 15.45
C MET A 3 -2.53 -2.11 14.23
N CYS A 4 -1.66 -2.39 13.27
CA CYS A 4 -2.03 -2.97 11.99
C CYS A 4 -0.89 -3.84 11.48
N HIS A 5 -1.21 -5.10 11.21
CA HIS A 5 -0.35 -6.02 10.49
C HIS A 5 -0.92 -6.23 9.09
N ILE A 6 -0.11 -5.96 8.07
CA ILE A 6 -0.45 -6.19 6.67
C ILE A 6 0.47 -7.29 6.16
N TYR A 7 -0.13 -8.36 5.68
CA TYR A 7 0.56 -9.50 5.09
C TYR A 7 0.19 -9.55 3.62
N GLY A 8 1.16 -9.21 2.76
CA GLY A 8 1.01 -9.32 1.31
C GLY A 8 0.81 -10.77 0.87
N GLN A 9 0.35 -10.95 -0.37
CA GLN A 9 0.29 -12.29 -0.95
C GLN A 9 1.71 -12.84 -1.13
N ARG A 10 1.91 -14.11 -0.79
CA ARG A 10 3.21 -14.76 -1.00
C ARG A 10 3.45 -15.05 -2.47
N MET A 11 2.49 -15.67 -3.16
CA MET A 11 2.52 -16.02 -4.58
C MET A 11 1.10 -16.02 -5.20
N TRP A 12 0.98 -16.37 -6.49
CA TRP A 12 -0.33 -16.54 -7.13
C TRP A 12 -1.20 -17.55 -6.38
N HIS A 13 -2.50 -17.25 -6.27
CA HIS A 13 -3.50 -18.02 -5.52
C HIS A 13 -3.32 -18.07 -3.98
N ASP A 14 -2.32 -17.42 -3.39
CA ASP A 14 -2.20 -17.31 -1.92
C ASP A 14 -3.08 -16.18 -1.35
N ASN A 15 -3.45 -16.31 -0.07
CA ASN A 15 -4.22 -15.28 0.65
C ASN A 15 -3.33 -14.09 1.05
N SER A 16 -3.94 -12.92 1.18
CA SER A 16 -3.40 -11.79 1.95
C SER A 16 -4.22 -11.59 3.22
N PHE A 17 -3.61 -10.97 4.23
CA PHE A 17 -4.26 -10.73 5.51
C PHE A 17 -4.04 -9.30 5.98
N LEU A 18 -5.10 -8.70 6.52
CA LEU A 18 -5.04 -7.45 7.25
C LEU A 18 -5.62 -7.69 8.64
N ILE A 19 -4.79 -7.57 9.67
CA ILE A 19 -5.20 -7.75 11.07
C ILE A 19 -4.91 -6.44 11.79
N ALA A 20 -5.98 -5.75 12.18
CA ALA A 20 -5.86 -4.42 12.78
C ALA A 20 -6.87 -4.24 13.91
N ASN A 21 -6.49 -3.42 14.88
CA ASN A 21 -7.44 -3.01 15.92
C ASN A 21 -8.43 -1.97 15.38
N LYS A 22 -9.51 -1.71 16.13
CA LYS A 22 -10.56 -0.77 15.71
C LYS A 22 -10.02 0.62 15.36
N ALA A 23 -9.04 1.13 16.11
CA ALA A 23 -8.45 2.44 15.85
C ALA A 23 -7.75 2.48 14.49
N ALA A 24 -6.87 1.50 14.21
CA ALA A 24 -6.19 1.39 12.93
C ALA A 24 -7.16 1.18 11.75
N LEU A 25 -8.24 0.39 11.92
CA LEU A 25 -9.25 0.22 10.87
C LEU A 25 -10.00 1.52 10.55
N MET A 26 -10.27 2.35 11.56
CA MET A 26 -10.91 3.65 11.36
C MET A 26 -9.99 4.62 10.63
N GLU A 27 -8.71 4.68 11.01
CA GLU A 27 -7.70 5.50 10.34
C GLU A 27 -7.44 5.02 8.90
N LEU A 28 -7.41 3.71 8.67
CA LEU A 28 -7.28 3.13 7.33
C LEU A 28 -8.45 3.52 6.42
N ARG A 29 -9.68 3.44 6.94
CA ARG A 29 -10.87 3.87 6.20
C ARG A 29 -10.78 5.35 5.81
N GLU A 30 -10.40 6.21 6.75
CA GLU A 30 -10.23 7.64 6.47
C GLU A 30 -9.13 7.90 5.44
N ALA A 31 -8.02 7.17 5.50
CA ALA A 31 -6.96 7.27 4.49
C ALA A 31 -7.42 6.81 3.10
N ILE A 32 -8.25 5.76 3.02
CA ILE A 32 -8.88 5.33 1.76
C ILE A 32 -9.79 6.44 1.22
N ASP A 33 -10.65 7.04 2.06
CA ASP A 33 -11.51 8.15 1.66
C ASP A 33 -10.70 9.35 1.12
N VAL A 34 -9.57 9.67 1.76
CA VAL A 34 -8.63 10.69 1.28
C VAL A 34 -8.05 10.31 -0.08
N ALA A 35 -7.58 9.07 -0.27
CA ALA A 35 -7.03 8.61 -1.54
C ALA A 35 -8.08 8.61 -2.67
N LEU A 36 -9.33 8.25 -2.38
CA LEU A 36 -10.43 8.34 -3.34
C LEU A 36 -10.67 9.78 -3.82
N LYS A 37 -10.55 10.76 -2.92
CA LYS A 37 -10.78 12.18 -3.23
C LYS A 37 -9.56 12.89 -3.85
N HIS A 38 -8.36 12.53 -3.39
CA HIS A 38 -7.12 13.24 -3.67
C HIS A 38 -6.08 12.40 -4.42
N LYS A 39 -6.48 11.21 -4.89
CA LYS A 39 -5.68 10.22 -5.63
C LYS A 39 -4.58 9.52 -4.82
N GLU A 40 -4.07 10.13 -3.75
CA GLU A 40 -3.08 9.51 -2.88
C GLU A 40 -3.33 9.82 -1.40
N ALA A 41 -2.99 8.86 -0.54
CA ALA A 41 -2.91 9.06 0.90
C ALA A 41 -1.69 8.34 1.48
N LYS A 42 -1.23 8.82 2.63
CA LYS A 42 -0.16 8.22 3.43
C LYS A 42 -0.65 8.10 4.87
N LEU A 43 -0.48 6.93 5.47
CA LEU A 43 -0.90 6.63 6.84
C LEU A 43 0.24 5.97 7.61
N GLY A 44 0.59 6.50 8.78
CA GLY A 44 1.55 5.87 9.69
C GLY A 44 0.87 4.82 10.55
N LEU A 45 1.44 3.61 10.60
CA LEU A 45 0.95 2.47 11.36
C LEU A 45 2.11 1.80 12.12
N SER A 46 1.78 0.88 13.01
CA SER A 46 2.76 0.05 13.72
C SER A 46 2.28 -1.40 13.82
N PRO A 47 3.17 -2.39 13.68
CA PRO A 47 2.92 -3.76 14.10
C PRO A 47 3.03 -3.86 15.64
N ALA A 48 2.80 -5.05 16.16
CA ALA A 48 2.82 -5.34 17.60
C ALA A 48 4.18 -5.09 18.29
N ASP A 49 5.28 -5.02 17.55
CA ASP A 49 6.61 -4.66 18.08
C ASP A 49 6.80 -3.15 18.27
N GLY A 50 5.86 -2.34 17.77
CA GLY A 50 5.87 -0.89 17.92
C GLY A 50 6.71 -0.14 16.89
N GLU A 51 7.37 -0.84 15.96
CA GLU A 51 8.14 -0.19 14.91
C GLU A 51 7.22 0.52 13.90
N GLY A 52 7.48 1.79 13.61
CA GLY A 52 6.62 2.54 12.69
C GLY A 52 6.84 2.15 11.23
N TYR A 53 5.76 2.06 10.45
CA TYR A 53 5.83 2.01 8.99
C TYR A 53 4.77 2.92 8.36
N ASP A 54 5.03 3.30 7.11
CA ASP A 54 4.11 4.09 6.31
C ASP A 54 3.37 3.19 5.31
N LEU A 55 2.04 3.23 5.35
CA LEU A 55 1.19 2.70 4.29
C LEU A 55 0.89 3.79 3.28
N TYR A 56 1.16 3.48 2.01
CA TYR A 56 0.88 4.34 0.87
C TYR A 56 -0.34 3.80 0.11
N ILE A 57 -1.33 4.66 -0.14
CA ILE A 57 -2.59 4.28 -0.81
C ILE A 57 -2.76 5.15 -2.05
N LYS A 58 -2.85 4.54 -3.23
CA LYS A 58 -3.07 5.24 -4.51
C LYS A 58 -4.40 4.80 -5.10
N CYS A 59 -5.23 5.78 -5.46
CA CYS A 59 -6.38 5.58 -6.33
C CYS A 59 -5.97 5.93 -7.75
N VAL A 60 -5.95 4.92 -8.63
CA VAL A 60 -5.69 5.07 -10.06
C VAL A 60 -7.00 5.18 -10.84
N GLU A 61 -6.95 5.65 -12.09
CA GLU A 61 -8.12 5.69 -12.99
C GLU A 61 -8.40 4.30 -13.60
N ASP A 62 -9.56 4.14 -14.23
CA ASP A 62 -10.01 2.87 -14.82
C ASP A 62 -9.12 2.39 -15.99
N ASP A 63 -8.43 3.32 -16.67
CA ASP A 63 -7.52 3.04 -17.79
C ASP A 63 -6.06 2.81 -17.36
N TYR A 64 -5.81 2.66 -16.06
CA TYR A 64 -4.47 2.39 -15.53
C TYR A 64 -3.90 1.08 -16.08
N ASN A 65 -2.66 1.14 -16.61
CA ASN A 65 -1.96 -0.04 -17.10
C ASN A 65 -1.39 -0.86 -15.94
N TRP A 66 -2.13 -1.89 -15.53
CA TRP A 66 -1.72 -2.79 -14.44
C TRP A 66 -0.56 -3.71 -14.82
N GLU A 67 -0.33 -3.98 -16.12
CA GLU A 67 0.72 -4.89 -16.58
C GLU A 67 2.13 -4.32 -16.38
N GLU A 68 2.26 -2.99 -16.29
CA GLU A 68 3.52 -2.31 -15.99
C GLU A 68 3.84 -2.27 -14.49
N LEU A 69 2.90 -2.62 -13.61
CA LEU A 69 3.13 -2.58 -12.16
C LEU A 69 3.61 -3.94 -11.67
N GLN A 70 4.68 -3.95 -10.87
CA GLN A 70 5.17 -5.16 -10.23
C GLN A 70 4.05 -5.90 -9.47
N MET A 71 4.01 -7.22 -9.61
CA MET A 71 3.06 -8.06 -8.89
C MET A 71 3.23 -7.92 -7.37
N PRO A 72 2.14 -7.99 -6.58
CA PRO A 72 2.18 -7.79 -5.13
C PRO A 72 2.73 -9.01 -4.35
N TYR A 73 3.48 -9.88 -5.02
CA TYR A 73 4.02 -11.12 -4.46
C TYR A 73 5.35 -10.88 -3.75
N HIS A 74 5.44 -11.29 -2.50
CA HIS A 74 6.65 -11.10 -1.70
C HIS A 74 7.62 -12.30 -1.74
N ASP A 75 7.23 -13.45 -2.30
CA ASP A 75 8.09 -14.63 -2.47
C ASP A 75 8.90 -14.53 -3.77
N ARG A 76 10.21 -14.28 -3.62
CA ARG A 76 11.13 -14.08 -4.75
C ARG A 76 11.52 -15.36 -5.47
N ASP A 77 11.23 -16.54 -4.89
CA ASP A 77 11.41 -17.81 -5.61
C ASP A 77 10.27 -18.07 -6.59
N CYS A 78 9.09 -17.46 -6.35
CA CYS A 78 7.92 -17.55 -7.22
C CYS A 78 7.86 -16.40 -8.23
N TYR A 79 8.28 -15.20 -7.84
CA TYR A 79 8.22 -14.02 -8.69
C TYR A 79 9.41 -13.08 -8.45
N VAL A 80 10.20 -12.88 -9.51
CA VAL A 80 11.27 -11.90 -9.56
C VAL A 80 10.82 -10.79 -10.52
N PRO A 81 10.66 -9.54 -10.05
CA PRO A 81 10.32 -8.42 -10.91
C PRO A 81 11.39 -8.22 -11.99
N ASP A 82 10.98 -7.96 -13.22
CA ASP A 82 11.87 -7.39 -14.22
C ASP A 82 12.01 -5.88 -13.96
N GLU A 83 13.10 -5.47 -13.32
CA GLU A 83 13.34 -4.05 -12.98
C GLU A 83 13.45 -3.12 -14.20
N LYS A 84 13.56 -3.65 -15.42
CA LYS A 84 13.62 -2.84 -16.66
C LYS A 84 12.24 -2.59 -17.24
N GLU A 85 11.34 -3.55 -17.11
CA GLU A 85 10.01 -3.54 -17.75
C GLU A 85 8.90 -3.24 -16.72
N GLU A 86 9.09 -3.62 -15.45
CA GLU A 86 8.10 -3.48 -14.39
C GLU A 86 8.44 -2.36 -13.41
N ARG A 87 7.47 -1.48 -13.17
CA ARG A 87 7.57 -0.34 -12.25
C ARG A 87 7.33 -0.77 -10.81
N SER A 88 8.19 -0.29 -9.91
CA SER A 88 7.99 -0.50 -8.48
C SER A 88 6.73 0.22 -7.99
N PRO A 89 6.04 -0.30 -6.96
CA PRO A 89 4.98 0.43 -6.27
C PRO A 89 5.44 1.80 -5.78
N PHE A 90 6.72 2.01 -5.47
CA PHE A 90 7.21 3.33 -5.07
C PHE A 90 7.19 4.37 -6.20
N ASP A 91 7.43 3.95 -7.44
CA ASP A 91 7.56 4.84 -8.60
C ASP A 91 6.22 5.43 -9.05
N VAL A 92 5.11 4.87 -8.55
CA VAL A 92 3.77 5.33 -8.91
C VAL A 92 3.24 6.40 -7.97
N PHE A 93 3.86 6.64 -6.81
CA PHE A 93 3.44 7.66 -5.85
C PHE A 93 4.16 8.99 -6.09
N ASN A 94 3.44 10.03 -6.51
CA ASN A 94 4.03 11.30 -6.92
C ASN A 94 3.49 12.54 -6.17
N HIS A 95 2.43 12.39 -5.37
CA HIS A 95 1.65 13.51 -4.84
C HIS A 95 1.48 13.53 -3.31
N TYR A 96 1.73 12.42 -2.62
CA TYR A 96 1.54 12.30 -1.16
C TYR A 96 2.34 13.32 -0.32
N LYS A 97 3.44 13.88 -0.83
CA LYS A 97 4.23 14.92 -0.16
C LYS A 97 3.61 16.32 -0.21
N ASN A 98 2.64 16.56 -1.11
CA ASN A 98 2.08 17.89 -1.35
C ASN A 98 0.94 18.28 -0.40
N HIS A 99 0.52 17.37 0.49
CA HIS A 99 -0.56 17.60 1.45
C HIS A 99 -0.08 18.01 2.86
N ILE A 100 1.25 18.09 3.08
CA ILE A 100 1.86 18.55 4.35
C ILE A 100 2.07 20.08 4.33
N LYS A 101 1.17 20.84 3.71
CA LYS A 101 1.12 22.31 3.87
C LYS A 101 -0.16 22.70 4.59
N LYS A 102 -0.02 22.89 5.90
CA LYS A 102 -0.81 23.83 6.71
C LYS A 102 0.13 24.62 7.57
#